data_AF-A0A1R3KIB5-F1
#
_entry.id   AF-A0A1R3KIB5-F1
#
_cell.length_a   1.000
_cell.length_b   1.000
_cell.length_c   1.000
_cell.angle_alpha   90.00
_cell.angle_beta   90.00
_cell.angle_gamma   90.00
#
_symmetry.space_group_name_H-M   'P 1'
#
loop_
_entity.id
_entity.type
_entity.pdbx_description
1 polymer ?
#
loop_
_entity_poly.entity_id
_entity_poly.type
_entity_poly.pdbx_seq_one_letter_code
_entity_poly.pdbx_strand_id
1 'polypeptide(L)' 'VIHHSLSGIGVAYTVFTGEAQFYAYMVLISELTTPEINMRWYLDTAGMKRSSAYLINGVVIFFAWV' A
#
# COMPACT_ATOMS: atom_id res chain seq x y z
N VAL A 1 -8.56 2.51 -4.77
CA VAL A 1 -9.50 1.96 -5.78
C VAL A 1 -8.94 0.70 -6.42
N ILE A 2 -7.76 0.74 -7.09
CA ILE A 2 -7.15 -0.45 -7.71
C ILE A 2 -7.00 -1.61 -6.70
N HIS A 3 -6.47 -1.33 -5.51
CA HIS A 3 -6.33 -2.34 -4.46
C HIS A 3 -7.65 -2.94 -3.97
N HIS A 4 -8.72 -2.15 -3.89
CA HIS A 4 -10.04 -2.66 -3.54
C HIS A 4 -10.56 -3.61 -4.62
N SER A 5 -10.33 -3.29 -5.91
CA SER A 5 -10.66 -4.19 -7.02
C SER A 5 -9.84 -5.49 -6.96
N LEU A 6 -8.53 -5.41 -6.70
CA LEU A 6 -7.67 -6.58 -6.54
C LEU A 6 -8.04 -7.42 -5.32
N SER A 7 -8.41 -6.77 -4.20
CA SER A 7 -8.95 -7.44 -3.00
C SER A 7 -10.24 -8.17 -3.31
N GLY A 8 -11.16 -7.54 -4.05
CA GLY A 8 -12.41 -8.18 -4.49
C GLY A 8 -12.17 -9.39 -5.39
N ILE A 9 -11.21 -9.29 -6.33
CA ILE A 9 -10.78 -10.42 -7.16
C ILE A 9 -10.18 -11.53 -6.30
N GLY A 10 -9.34 -11.19 -5.31
CA GLY A 10 -8.74 -12.17 -4.42
C GLY A 10 -9.75 -12.91 -3.56
N VAL A 11 -10.74 -12.19 -3.01
CA VAL A 11 -11.85 -12.81 -2.28
C VAL A 11 -12.67 -13.73 -3.20
N ALA A 12 -13.02 -13.26 -4.40
CA ALA A 12 -13.75 -14.07 -5.37
C ALA A 12 -12.97 -15.34 -5.74
N TYR A 13 -11.66 -15.20 -6.02
CA TYR A 13 -10.76 -16.32 -6.29
C TYR A 13 -10.82 -17.35 -5.15
N THR A 14 -10.64 -16.91 -3.89
CA THR A 14 -10.70 -17.80 -2.73
C THR A 14 -12.04 -18.53 -2.60
N VAL A 15 -13.16 -17.85 -2.86
CA VAL A 15 -14.49 -18.48 -2.82
C VAL A 15 -14.66 -19.53 -3.92
N PHE A 16 -14.16 -19.28 -5.13
CA PHE A 16 -14.35 -20.19 -6.27
C PHE A 16 -13.34 -21.34 -6.32
N THR A 17 -12.14 -21.18 -5.77
CA THR A 17 -11.06 -22.18 -5.85
C THR A 17 -10.73 -22.84 -4.51
N GLY A 18 -11.12 -22.22 -3.38
CA GLY A 18 -10.70 -22.63 -2.04
C GLY A 18 -9.30 -22.13 -1.64
N GLU A 19 -8.60 -21.43 -2.52
CA GLU A 19 -7.20 -21.03 -2.36
C GLU A 19 -7.10 -19.56 -1.87
N ALA A 20 -6.48 -19.34 -0.70
CA ALA A 20 -6.45 -18.04 -0.02
C ALA A 20 -5.13 -17.26 -0.17
N GLN A 21 -4.07 -17.89 -0.69
CA GLN A 21 -2.73 -17.33 -0.79
C GLN A 21 -2.70 -16.03 -1.59
N PHE A 22 -3.48 -15.91 -2.65
CA PHE A 22 -3.50 -14.69 -3.46
C PHE A 22 -3.98 -13.49 -2.65
N TYR A 23 -5.06 -13.67 -1.86
CA TYR A 23 -5.54 -12.62 -0.96
C TYR A 23 -4.57 -12.36 0.20
N ALA A 24 -3.95 -13.41 0.76
CA ALA A 24 -2.94 -13.27 1.81
C ALA A 24 -1.71 -12.46 1.34
N TYR A 25 -1.22 -12.73 0.13
CA TYR A 25 -0.11 -11.96 -0.45
C TYR A 25 -0.47 -10.51 -0.70
N MET A 26 -1.71 -10.22 -1.12
CA MET A 26 -2.19 -8.84 -1.28
C MET A 26 -2.13 -8.06 0.05
N VAL A 27 -2.57 -8.67 1.15
CA VAL A 27 -2.46 -8.07 2.49
C VAL A 27 -1.00 -7.82 2.85
N LEU A 28 -0.12 -8.80 2.67
CA LEU A 28 1.32 -8.65 2.96
C LEU A 28 1.99 -7.56 2.10
N ILE A 29 1.63 -7.45 0.82
CA ILE A 29 2.13 -6.40 -0.06
C ILE A 29 1.68 -5.02 0.43
N SER A 30 0.44 -4.90 0.95
CA SER A 30 -0.04 -3.63 1.50
C SER A 30 0.81 -3.16 2.70
N GLU A 31 1.43 -4.08 3.46
CA GLU A 31 2.30 -3.74 4.58
C GLU A 31 3.57 -2.98 4.15
N LEU A 32 4.01 -3.12 2.89
CA LEU A 32 5.13 -2.34 2.34
C LEU A 32 4.87 -0.84 2.34
N THR A 33 3.61 -0.40 2.43
CA THR A 33 3.27 1.02 2.58
C THR A 33 3.50 1.55 3.99
N THR A 34 3.54 0.68 5.01
CA THR A 34 3.73 1.06 6.43
C THR A 34 5.00 1.90 6.68
N PRO A 35 6.21 1.48 6.24
CA PRO A 35 7.41 2.30 6.43
C PRO A 35 7.29 3.65 5.71
N GLU A 36 6.61 3.72 4.57
CA GLU A 36 6.44 4.95 3.82
C GLU A 36 5.49 5.93 4.51
N ILE A 37 4.39 5.44 5.09
CA ILE A 37 3.48 6.26 5.90
C ILE A 37 4.21 6.81 7.13
N ASN A 38 5.02 5.98 7.81
CA ASN A 38 5.83 6.41 8.95
C ASN A 38 6.88 7.46 8.55
N MET A 39 7.57 7.26 7.43
CA MET A 39 8.54 8.23 6.91
C MET A 39 7.87 9.55 6.55
N ARG A 40 6.68 9.50 5.93
CA ARG A 40 5.91 10.70 5.61
C ARG A 40 5.56 11.51 6.85
N TRP A 41 5.09 10.83 7.89
CA TRP A 41 4.77 11.45 9.18
C TRP A 41 6.01 12.06 9.84
N TYR A 42 7.15 11.39 9.79
CA TYR A 42 8.41 11.91 10.32
C TYR A 42 8.83 13.20 9.58
N LEU A 43 8.79 13.18 8.24
CA LEU A 43 9.12 14.34 7.41
C LEU A 43 8.13 15.51 7.63
N ASP A 44 6.84 15.23 7.85
CA ASP A 44 5.84 16.24 8.21
C ASP A 44 6.22 16.92 9.53
N THR A 45 6.42 16.11 10.58
CA THR A 45 6.75 16.59 11.94
C THR A 45 8.06 17.38 11.96
N ALA A 46 9.03 17.04 11.11
CA ALA A 46 10.28 17.78 10.92
C ALA A 46 10.14 19.07 10.09
N GLY A 47 8.94 19.45 9.64
CA GLY A 47 8.70 20.63 8.81
C GLY A 47 9.13 20.50 7.34
N MET A 48 9.36 19.27 6.86
CA MET A 48 9.99 18.99 5.57
C MET A 48 9.00 18.74 4.42
N LYS A 49 7.76 19.24 4.48
CA LYS A 49 6.74 19.04 3.41
C LYS A 49 7.17 19.52 2.03
N ARG A 50 8.10 20.47 1.95
CA ARG A 50 8.63 21.03 0.70
C ARG A 50 9.88 20.31 0.17
N SER A 51 10.39 19.31 0.88
CA SER A 51 11.56 18.55 0.46
C SER A 51 11.23 17.59 -0.69
N SER A 52 12.23 17.30 -1.53
CA SER A 52 12.11 16.26 -2.56
C SER A 52 11.83 14.89 -1.94
N ALA A 53 12.34 14.60 -0.74
CA ALA A 53 12.06 13.36 -0.01
C ALA A 53 10.56 13.19 0.26
N TYR A 54 9.87 14.25 0.72
CA TYR A 54 8.43 14.22 0.97
C TYR A 54 7.60 14.02 -0.30
N LEU A 55 8.06 14.58 -1.43
CA LEU A 55 7.44 14.38 -2.74
C LEU A 55 7.63 12.93 -3.23
N ILE A 56 8.87 12.43 -3.23
CA ILE A 56 9.21 11.08 -3.67
C ILE A 56 8.44 10.04 -2.86
N ASN A 57 8.45 10.16 -1.53
CA ASN A 57 7.69 9.28 -0.64
C ASN A 57 6.19 9.28 -0.98
N GLY A 58 5.60 10.45 -1.28
CA GLY A 58 4.20 10.55 -1.70
C GLY A 58 3.90 9.84 -3.02
N VAL A 59 4.80 9.94 -4.00
CA VAL A 59 4.69 9.23 -5.29
C VAL A 59 4.80 7.72 -5.09
N VAL A 60 5.76 7.27 -4.27
CA VAL A 60 5.92 5.85 -3.94
C VAL A 60 4.66 5.31 -3.27
N ILE A 61 4.12 5.98 -2.26
CA ILE A 61 2.86 5.57 -1.60
C ILE A 61 1.72 5.46 -2.62
N PHE A 62 1.58 6.44 -3.52
CA PHE A 62 0.51 6.42 -4.52
C PHE A 62 0.53 5.19 -5.43
N PHE A 63 1.71 4.75 -5.86
CA PHE A 63 1.86 3.57 -6.73
C PHE A 63 1.95 2.25 -5.95
N ALA A 64 2.52 2.26 -4.75
CA ALA A 64 2.69 1.07 -3.92
C ALA A 64 1.42 0.71 -3.13
N TRP A 65 0.44 1.61 -3.02
CA TRP A 65 -0.80 1.34 -2.31
C TRP A 65 -1.74 0.41 -3.11
N VAL A 66 -1.43 -0.88 -2.95
CA VAL A 66 -2.10 -2.09 -3.43
C VAL A 66 -3.00 -2.70 -2.35
#